data_AF-K1SLB9-F1
#
_entry.id   AF-K1SLB9-F1
#
_cell.length_a   1.000
_cell.length_b   1.000
_cell.length_c   1.000
_cell.angle_alpha   90.00
_cell.angle_beta   90.00
_cell.angle_gamma   90.00
#
_symmetry.space_group_name_H-M   'P 1'
#
loop_
_entity.id
_entity.type
_entity.pdbx_description
1 polymer ?
#
loop_
_entity_poly.entity_id
_entity_poly.type
_entity_poly.pdbx_seq_one_letter_code
_entity_poly.pdbx_strand_id
1 'polypeptide(L)'
;MSKFFEFKKRKQDRMINAALKVFALNGYRHASTDDIVREAAISKGLLFHYFENKLGVYAFVYDYSVRYLLLELSTAVDAKETDLFTLMQQVETGKMH
;
A
#
# COMPACT_ATOMS: atom_id res chain seq x y z
N MET A 1 10.99 8.25 7.69
CA MET A 1 9.78 7.38 7.74
C MET A 1 9.33 7.00 9.14
N SER A 2 10.20 6.87 10.15
CA SER A 2 9.80 6.58 11.54
C SER A 2 8.75 7.57 12.10
N LYS A 3 8.89 8.86 11.82
CA LYS A 3 7.95 9.91 12.25
C LYS A 3 6.53 9.82 11.66
N PHE A 4 6.34 9.12 10.53
CA PHE A 4 4.99 8.94 9.95
C PHE A 4 4.13 8.04 10.84
N PHE A 5 4.74 7.00 11.42
CA PHE A 5 4.08 6.02 12.27
C PHE A 5 3.74 6.54 13.68
N GLU A 6 4.28 7.69 14.08
CA GLU A 6 3.94 8.38 15.34
C GLU A 6 2.57 9.08 15.31
N PHE A 7 1.97 9.22 14.13
CA PHE A 7 0.67 9.87 13.98
C PHE A 7 -0.51 8.98 14.45
N LYS A 8 -1.68 9.58 14.75
CA LYS A 8 -2.91 8.81 14.98
C LYS A 8 -3.21 7.90 13.78
N LYS A 9 -3.30 6.59 14.01
CA LYS A 9 -3.55 5.54 12.99
C LYS A 9 -4.57 5.95 11.91
N ARG A 10 -5.72 6.51 12.32
CA ARG A 10 -6.76 7.00 11.40
C ARG A 10 -6.27 7.96 10.29
N LYS A 11 -5.29 8.85 10.55
CA LYS A 11 -4.78 9.74 9.48
C LYS A 11 -3.75 9.02 8.61
N GLN A 12 -2.95 8.11 9.18
CA GLN A 12 -2.05 7.25 8.39
C GLN A 12 -2.88 6.44 7.39
N ASP A 13 -3.95 5.80 7.86
CA ASP A 13 -4.86 5.00 7.04
C ASP A 13 -5.44 5.84 5.89
N ARG A 14 -5.88 7.08 6.16
CA ARG A 14 -6.37 7.97 5.08
C ARG A 14 -5.29 8.29 4.05
N MET A 15 -4.06 8.56 4.48
CA MET A 15 -2.96 8.87 3.58
C MET A 15 -2.56 7.65 2.72
N ILE A 16 -2.51 6.47 3.34
CA ILE A 16 -2.25 5.19 2.66
C ILE A 16 -3.36 4.91 1.64
N ASN A 17 -4.62 4.92 2.08
CA ASN A 17 -5.77 4.58 1.23
C ASN A 17 -5.91 5.56 0.06
N ALA A 18 -5.72 6.86 0.28
CA ALA A 18 -5.76 7.87 -0.77
C ALA A 18 -4.66 7.64 -1.81
N ALA A 19 -3.42 7.39 -1.36
CA ALA A 19 -2.31 7.13 -2.26
C ALA A 19 -2.54 5.83 -3.06
N LEU A 20 -2.93 4.74 -2.40
CA LEU A 20 -3.28 3.48 -3.06
C LEU A 20 -4.36 3.68 -4.13
N LYS A 21 -5.46 4.36 -3.78
CA LYS A 21 -6.56 4.64 -4.71
C LYS A 21 -6.11 5.44 -5.93
N VAL A 22 -5.40 6.55 -5.72
CA VAL A 22 -4.97 7.42 -6.82
C VAL A 22 -3.96 6.72 -7.73
N PHE A 23 -3.01 5.96 -7.17
CA PHE A 23 -2.04 5.21 -7.97
C PHE A 23 -2.68 4.00 -8.68
N ALA A 24 -3.62 3.30 -8.05
CA ALA A 24 -4.32 2.18 -8.67
C ALA A 24 -5.16 2.61 -9.88
N LEU A 25 -5.83 3.77 -9.79
CA LEU A 25 -6.69 4.27 -10.87
C LEU A 25 -5.92 4.91 -12.03
N ASN A 26 -4.80 5.57 -11.75
CA ASN A 26 -4.12 6.42 -12.74
C ASN A 26 -2.72 5.93 -13.13
N GLY A 27 -2.20 4.90 -12.45
CA GLY A 27 -0.79 4.50 -12.54
C GLY A 27 0.16 5.58 -12.03
N TYR A 28 1.46 5.23 -11.92
CA TYR A 28 2.45 6.16 -11.39
C TYR A 28 2.58 7.43 -12.24
N ARG A 29 2.61 7.33 -13.58
CA ARG A 29 2.86 8.49 -14.46
C ARG A 29 1.78 9.57 -14.31
N HIS A 30 0.50 9.19 -14.31
CA HIS A 30 -0.62 10.15 -14.31
C HIS A 30 -1.19 10.49 -12.93
N ALA A 31 -0.84 9.73 -11.89
CA ALA A 31 -1.27 10.05 -10.52
C ALA A 31 -0.84 11.47 -10.07
N SER A 32 -1.74 12.23 -9.46
CA SER A 32 -1.43 13.56 -8.92
C SER A 32 -1.27 13.53 -7.40
N THR A 33 -0.20 14.12 -6.88
CA THR A 33 -0.07 14.32 -5.43
C THR A 33 -1.12 15.29 -4.89
N ASP A 34 -1.70 16.15 -5.74
CA ASP A 34 -2.81 17.03 -5.37
C ASP A 34 -4.12 16.26 -5.19
N ASP A 35 -4.34 15.20 -5.98
CA ASP A 35 -5.49 14.31 -5.80
C ASP A 35 -5.34 13.47 -4.53
N ILE A 36 -4.12 13.01 -4.23
CA ILE A 36 -3.82 12.27 -2.99
C ILE A 36 -4.13 13.14 -1.76
N VAL A 37 -3.67 14.39 -1.73
CA VAL A 37 -3.92 15.25 -0.55
C VAL A 37 -5.39 15.63 -0.41
N ARG A 38 -6.12 15.79 -1.52
CA ARG A 38 -7.56 16.05 -1.51
C ARG A 38 -8.32 14.84 -0.95
N GLU A 39 -8.03 13.65 -1.44
CA GLU A 39 -8.66 12.40 -0.99
C GLU A 39 -8.32 12.10 0.48
N ALA A 40 -7.08 12.32 0.92
CA ALA A 40 -6.66 12.09 2.31
C ALA A 40 -7.12 13.17 3.30
N ALA A 41 -7.64 14.29 2.81
CA ALA A 41 -7.96 15.51 3.57
C ALA A 41 -6.76 16.00 4.42
N ILE A 42 -5.63 16.27 3.75
CA ILE A 42 -4.40 16.82 4.35
C ILE A 42 -3.84 17.98 3.52
N SER A 43 -2.84 18.67 4.05
CA SER A 43 -2.10 19.67 3.28
C SER A 43 -0.98 19.05 2.41
N LYS A 44 -0.67 19.69 1.29
CA LYS A 44 0.46 19.32 0.41
C LYS A 44 1.81 19.33 1.13
N GLY A 45 2.03 20.33 2.00
CA GLY A 45 3.22 20.41 2.84
C GLY A 45 3.36 19.22 3.79
N LEU A 46 2.25 18.72 4.36
CA LEU A 46 2.30 17.55 5.23
C LEU A 46 2.67 16.27 4.47
N LEU A 47 2.16 16.09 3.24
CA LEU A 47 2.52 14.95 2.40
C LEU A 47 4.03 14.94 2.12
N PHE A 48 4.58 16.07 1.66
CA PHE A 48 6.01 16.16 1.33
C PHE A 48 6.92 16.21 2.54
N HIS A 49 6.44 16.65 3.71
CA HIS A 49 7.20 16.52 4.95
C HIS A 49 7.57 15.06 5.26
N TYR A 50 6.69 14.11 4.92
CA TYR A 50 6.93 12.68 5.19
C TYR A 50 7.56 11.94 4.02
N PHE A 51 7.14 12.25 2.80
CA PHE A 51 7.48 11.46 1.63
C PHE A 51 8.39 12.17 0.64
N GLU A 52 8.74 13.44 0.89
CA GLU A 52 9.63 14.30 0.11
C GLU A 52 9.11 14.65 -1.29
N ASN A 53 8.67 13.67 -2.06
CA ASN A 53 8.22 13.80 -3.44
C ASN A 53 7.24 12.67 -3.81
N LYS A 54 6.71 12.70 -5.05
CA LYS A 54 5.76 11.69 -5.55
C LYS A 54 6.33 10.27 -5.56
N LEU A 55 7.62 10.11 -5.86
CA LEU A 55 8.29 8.81 -5.84
C LEU A 55 8.33 8.24 -4.42
N GLY A 56 8.61 9.07 -3.41
CA GLY A 56 8.61 8.63 -2.01
C GLY A 56 7.24 8.17 -1.54
N VAL A 57 6.15 8.82 -1.98
CA VAL A 57 4.78 8.35 -1.68
C VAL A 57 4.53 6.99 -2.34
N TYR A 58 4.92 6.84 -3.61
CA TYR A 58 4.75 5.61 -4.37
C TYR A 58 5.55 4.45 -3.78
N ALA A 59 6.83 4.66 -3.50
CA ALA A 59 7.71 3.66 -2.88
C ALA A 59 7.16 3.20 -1.52
N PHE A 60 6.65 4.15 -0.73
CA PHE A 60 6.04 3.83 0.55
C PHE A 60 4.82 2.92 0.41
N VAL A 61 3.86 3.25 -0.46
CA VAL A 61 2.68 2.40 -0.63
C VAL A 61 2.99 1.08 -1.34
N TYR A 62 4.00 1.05 -2.21
CA TYR A 62 4.51 -0.19 -2.80
C TYR A 62 5.05 -1.13 -1.71
N ASP A 63 5.96 -0.64 -0.85
CA ASP A 63 6.52 -1.44 0.25
C ASP A 63 5.46 -1.87 1.26
N TYR A 64 4.44 -1.04 1.47
CA TYR A 64 3.29 -1.37 2.30
C TYR A 64 2.47 -2.51 1.67
N SER A 65 2.13 -2.41 0.39
CA SER A 65 1.37 -3.42 -0.34
C SER A 65 2.12 -4.75 -0.45
N VAL A 66 3.43 -4.74 -0.71
CA VAL A 66 4.25 -5.95 -0.76
C VAL A 66 4.28 -6.64 0.60
N ARG A 67 4.45 -5.89 1.69
CA ARG A 67 4.41 -6.46 3.05
C ARG A 67 3.06 -7.04 3.39
N TYR A 68 1.97 -6.36 3.01
CA TYR A 68 0.62 -6.87 3.21
C TYR A 68 0.40 -8.17 2.44
N LEU A 69 0.75 -8.20 1.14
CA LEU A 69 0.63 -9.39 0.30
C LEU A 69 1.44 -10.57 0.85
N LEU A 70 2.69 -10.33 1.27
CA LEU A 70 3.54 -11.38 1.85
C LEU A 70 2.96 -11.94 3.15
N LEU A 71 2.35 -11.09 3.98
CA LEU A 71 1.69 -11.54 5.21
C LEU A 71 0.51 -12.46 4.87
N GLU A 72 -0.37 -12.05 3.97
CA GLU A 72 -1.52 -12.85 3.53
C GLU A 72 -1.09 -14.17 2.86
N LEU A 73 -0.03 -14.14 2.05
CA LEU A 73 0.51 -15.37 1.45
C LEU A 73 1.10 -16.30 2.51
N SER A 74 1.79 -15.78 3.52
CA SER A 74 2.40 -16.60 4.58
C SER A 74 1.36 -17.31 5.46
N THR A 75 0.14 -16.79 5.54
CA THR A 75 -0.96 -17.41 6.29
C THR A 75 -1.77 -18.38 5.43
N ALA A 76 -1.86 -18.14 4.12
CA ALA A 76 -2.68 -18.93 3.21
C ALA A 76 -1.93 -20.07 2.49
N VAL A 77 -0.60 -20.00 2.40
CA VAL A 77 0.21 -20.92 1.60
C VAL A 77 1.16 -21.73 2.50
N ASP A 78 1.19 -23.04 2.32
CA ASP A 78 2.19 -23.88 2.98
C ASP A 78 3.55 -23.71 2.29
N ALA A 79 4.54 -23.21 3.03
CA ALA A 79 5.90 -23.00 2.54
C ALA A 79 6.62 -24.31 2.13
N LYS A 80 6.09 -25.47 2.49
CA LYS A 80 6.63 -26.79 2.11
C LYS A 80 5.94 -27.39 0.89
N GLU A 81 4.83 -26.82 0.44
CA GLU A 81 4.13 -27.30 -0.75
C GLU A 81 4.97 -27.00 -2.00
N THR A 82 5.08 -27.99 -2.89
CA THR A 82 5.90 -27.91 -4.12
C THR A 82 5.10 -28.24 -5.38
N ASP A 83 3.89 -28.78 -5.24
CA ASP A 83 2.96 -28.97 -6.35
C ASP A 83 2.36 -27.63 -6.79
N LEU A 84 2.56 -27.30 -8.07
CA LEU A 84 2.14 -26.02 -8.64
C LEU A 84 0.61 -25.81 -8.56
N PHE A 85 -0.18 -26.85 -8.82
CA PHE A 85 -1.65 -26.72 -8.80
C PHE A 85 -2.18 -26.51 -7.38
N THR A 86 -1.58 -27.18 -6.40
CA THR A 86 -1.90 -27.03 -4.99
C THR A 86 -1.50 -25.65 -4.48
N LEU A 87 -0.32 -25.14 -4.85
CA LEU A 87 0.10 -23.77 -4.56
C LEU A 87 -0.86 -22.74 -5.18
N MET A 88 -1.24 -22.91 -6.45
CA MET A 88 -2.20 -22.02 -7.11
C MET A 88 -3.55 -22.04 -6.39
N GLN A 89 -4.04 -23.22 -5.99
CA GLN A 89 -5.28 -23.34 -5.23
C GLN A 89 -5.20 -22.63 -3.88
N GLN A 90 -4.12 -22.81 -3.12
CA GLN A 90 -3.90 -22.16 -1.83
C GLN A 90 -3.88 -20.63 -1.96
N VAL A 91 -3.12 -20.12 -2.96
CA VAL A 91 -3.05 -18.68 -3.25
C VAL A 91 -4.43 -18.12 -3.64
N GLU A 92 -5.21 -18.82 -4.48
CA GLU A 92 -6.55 -18.37 -4.85
C GLU A 92 -7.53 -18.39 -3.66
N THR A 93 -7.48 -19.42 -2.81
CA THR A 93 -8.33 -19.49 -1.62
C THR A 93 -7.95 -18.46 -0.56
N GLY A 94 -6.67 -18.07 -0.48
CA GLY A 94 -6.18 -17.04 0.42
C GLY A 94 -6.67 -15.62 0.08
N LYS A 95 -7.08 -15.35 -1.17
CA LYS A 95 -7.57 -14.03 -1.61
C LYS A 95 -8.95 -13.64 -1.06
N MET A 96 -9.65 -14.55 -0.35
CA MET A 96 -11.06 -14.40 0.06
C MET A 96 -11.27 -14.14 1.57
N HIS A 97 -10.22 -13.80 2.31
CA HIS A 97 -10.30 -13.37 3.71
C HIS A 97 -9.90 -11.90 3.86
#